data_AF-A0A9E4EWN8-F1
#
_entry.id   AF-A0A9E4EWN8-F1
#
_cell.length_a   1.000
_cell.length_b   1.000
_cell.length_c   1.000
_cell.angle_alpha   90.00
_cell.angle_beta   90.00
_cell.angle_gamma   90.00
#
_symmetry.space_group_name_H-M   'P 1'
#
loop_
_entity.id
_entity.type
_entity.pdbx_description
1 polymer ?
#
loop_
_entity_poly.entity_id
_entity_poly.type
_entity_poly.pdbx_seq_one_letter_code
_entity_poly.pdbx_strand_id
1 'polypeptide(L)'
;GPDWAIRPNQIFALSLPFPLVEGERARRVLSVIDEHLLTPRGLRSLAPSDPAYCARYAGGPWERDSAYHQGTVWGWLIGPYITALCRCHGRVGRQRGRALLDGFVAHLNEAGLGTVSEIFDAEPPFAPRGCIAQAWSVAELLRAGVEDVYGKGGEDDV
;
A
#
# COMPACT_ATOMS: atom_id res chain seq x y z
N GLY A 1 3.73 -21.44 16.24
CA GLY A 1 4.91 -21.79 15.43
C GLY A 1 5.35 -20.56 14.64
N PRO A 2 6.37 -20.66 13.78
CA PRO A 2 6.67 -19.59 12.84
C PRO A 2 5.46 -19.34 11.91
N ASP A 3 5.14 -18.07 11.68
CA ASP A 3 4.12 -17.64 10.73
C ASP A 3 4.79 -17.39 9.38
N TRP A 4 4.32 -18.08 8.34
CA TRP A 4 4.84 -18.00 6.98
C TRP A 4 3.99 -17.07 6.08
N ALA A 5 2.92 -16.48 6.64
CA ALA A 5 2.05 -15.60 5.88
C ALA A 5 2.81 -14.37 5.37
N ILE A 6 2.68 -14.09 4.07
CA ILE A 6 3.18 -12.87 3.47
C ILE A 6 2.14 -11.77 3.73
N ARG A 7 2.49 -10.84 4.63
CA ARG A 7 1.65 -9.72 5.08
C ARG A 7 2.37 -8.38 4.88
N PRO A 8 1.62 -7.29 4.72
CA PRO A 8 2.21 -6.00 4.35
C PRO A 8 2.95 -5.33 5.50
N ASN A 9 2.76 -5.78 6.75
CA ASN A 9 3.39 -5.21 7.94
C ASN A 9 4.94 -5.19 7.87
N GLN A 10 5.53 -6.06 7.03
CA GLN A 10 6.96 -6.05 6.75
C GLN A 10 7.44 -4.70 6.20
N ILE A 11 6.57 -3.92 5.56
CA ILE A 11 6.91 -2.61 4.98
C ILE A 11 7.41 -1.62 6.02
N PHE A 12 6.92 -1.70 7.27
CA PHE A 12 7.31 -0.78 8.32
C PHE A 12 8.79 -0.92 8.69
N ALA A 13 9.38 -2.12 8.54
CA ALA A 13 10.81 -2.30 8.77
C ALA A 13 11.68 -1.48 7.79
N LEU A 14 11.13 -1.08 6.64
CA LEU A 14 11.81 -0.34 5.58
C LEU A 14 11.44 1.15 5.56
N SER A 15 10.24 1.52 6.01
CA SER A 15 9.65 2.85 5.80
C SER A 15 9.73 3.78 7.02
N LEU A 16 10.05 3.27 8.22
CA LEU A 16 10.19 4.11 9.42
C LEU A 16 11.32 5.16 9.26
N PRO A 17 11.28 6.30 9.96
CA PRO A 17 12.33 7.32 9.88
C PRO A 17 13.74 6.77 10.11
N PHE A 18 13.86 5.81 11.03
CA PHE A 18 15.07 4.99 11.24
C PHE A 18 14.73 3.55 10.83
N PRO A 19 15.02 3.14 9.58
CA PRO A 19 14.63 1.82 9.09
C PRO A 19 15.39 0.72 9.84
N LEU A 20 14.70 -0.38 10.12
CA LEU A 20 15.28 -1.54 10.80
C LEU A 20 16.03 -2.46 9.83
N VAL A 21 15.68 -2.38 8.54
CA VAL A 21 16.25 -3.18 7.47
C VAL A 21 16.62 -2.28 6.30
N GLU A 22 17.87 -2.36 5.86
CA GLU A 22 18.43 -1.54 4.78
C GLU A 22 19.16 -2.39 3.71
N GLY A 23 19.61 -1.73 2.64
CA GLY A 23 20.44 -2.32 1.59
C GLY A 23 19.77 -3.47 0.83
N GLU A 24 20.55 -4.51 0.50
CA GLU A 24 20.05 -5.67 -0.24
C GLU A 24 18.91 -6.41 0.45
N ARG A 25 18.93 -6.46 1.79
CA ARG A 25 17.85 -7.13 2.54
C ARG A 25 16.54 -6.35 2.40
N ALA A 26 16.59 -5.02 2.45
CA ALA A 26 15.42 -4.18 2.22
C ALA A 26 14.87 -4.38 0.81
N ARG A 27 15.74 -4.40 -0.21
CA ARG A 27 15.32 -4.64 -1.60
C ARG A 27 14.61 -5.97 -1.77
N ARG A 28 15.12 -7.05 -1.16
CA ARG A 28 14.45 -8.36 -1.20
C ARG A 28 13.08 -8.36 -0.52
N VAL A 29 12.96 -7.73 0.66
CA VAL A 29 11.67 -7.61 1.34
C VAL A 29 10.69 -6.81 0.49
N LEU A 30 11.15 -5.70 -0.10
CA LEU A 30 10.32 -4.88 -0.97
C LEU A 30 9.88 -5.65 -2.22
N SER A 31 10.76 -6.44 -2.86
CA SER A 31 10.41 -7.29 -4.00
C SER A 31 9.29 -8.28 -3.67
N VAL A 32 9.33 -8.91 -2.49
CA VAL A 32 8.27 -9.83 -2.03
C VAL A 32 6.94 -9.10 -1.87
N ILE A 33 6.96 -7.89 -1.29
CA ILE A 33 5.75 -7.07 -1.15
C ILE A 33 5.22 -6.63 -2.52
N ASP A 34 6.12 -6.22 -3.41
CA ASP A 34 5.81 -5.78 -4.78
C ASP A 34 5.11 -6.89 -5.57
N GLU A 35 5.66 -8.10 -5.50
CA GLU A 35 5.16 -9.26 -6.25
C GLU A 35 3.81 -9.77 -5.72
N HIS A 36 3.66 -9.86 -4.40
CA HIS A 36 2.53 -10.58 -3.81
C HIS A 36 1.41 -9.69 -3.28
N LEU A 37 1.71 -8.44 -2.89
CA LEU A 37 0.77 -7.61 -2.13
C LEU A 37 0.40 -6.31 -2.83
N LEU A 38 1.25 -5.75 -3.69
CA LEU A 38 0.97 -4.47 -4.34
C LEU A 38 -0.25 -4.56 -5.27
N THR A 39 -1.08 -3.52 -5.21
CA THR A 39 -2.21 -3.28 -6.12
C THR A 39 -2.24 -1.81 -6.53
N PRO A 40 -3.04 -1.43 -7.54
CA PRO A 40 -3.25 -0.02 -7.88
C PRO A 40 -3.89 0.82 -6.76
N ARG A 41 -4.45 0.20 -5.72
CA ARG A 41 -5.18 0.86 -4.62
C ARG A 41 -4.51 0.74 -3.26
N GLY A 42 -3.29 0.19 -3.16
CA GLY A 42 -2.60 -0.05 -1.90
C GLY A 42 -2.04 -1.46 -1.79
N LEU A 43 -1.86 -1.96 -0.57
CA LEU A 43 -1.34 -3.31 -0.33
C LEU A 43 -2.45 -4.26 0.16
N ARG A 44 -2.48 -5.49 -0.38
CA ARG A 44 -3.26 -6.60 0.18
C ARG A 44 -2.80 -6.90 1.60
N SER A 45 -3.73 -7.21 2.49
CA SER A 45 -3.40 -7.59 3.88
C SER A 45 -2.85 -9.02 4.03
N LEU A 46 -2.99 -9.84 2.99
CA LEU A 46 -2.52 -11.23 2.91
C LEU A 46 -2.27 -11.59 1.43
N ALA A 47 -1.22 -12.36 1.15
CA ALA A 47 -0.91 -12.81 -0.20
C ALA A 47 -1.97 -13.78 -0.77
N PRO A 48 -2.27 -13.72 -2.08
CA PRO A 48 -3.24 -14.62 -2.72
C PRO A 48 -2.92 -16.11 -2.65
N SER A 49 -1.67 -16.48 -2.38
CA SER A 49 -1.23 -17.87 -2.24
C SER A 49 -1.63 -18.51 -0.91
N ASP A 50 -2.04 -17.70 0.08
CA ASP A 50 -2.43 -18.20 1.39
C ASP A 50 -3.86 -18.79 1.36
N PRO A 51 -4.11 -19.98 1.94
CA PRO A 51 -5.44 -20.58 1.96
C PRO A 51 -6.53 -19.74 2.64
N ALA A 52 -6.15 -18.82 3.54
CA ALA A 52 -7.08 -17.91 4.19
C ALA A 52 -7.45 -16.70 3.32
N TYR A 53 -6.84 -16.54 2.13
CA TYR A 53 -7.07 -15.40 1.26
C TYR A 53 -8.54 -15.25 0.85
N CYS A 54 -9.07 -14.05 1.05
CA CYS A 54 -10.40 -13.61 0.71
C CYS A 54 -10.31 -12.36 -0.17
N ALA A 55 -10.65 -12.54 -1.45
CA ALA A 55 -10.51 -11.49 -2.46
C ALA A 55 -11.50 -10.32 -2.31
N ARG A 56 -12.62 -10.53 -1.62
CA ARG A 56 -13.74 -9.56 -1.58
C ARG A 56 -14.19 -9.29 -0.15
N TYR A 57 -14.29 -8.02 0.21
CA TYR A 57 -14.92 -7.59 1.44
C TYR A 57 -16.42 -7.36 1.18
N ALA A 58 -17.20 -8.43 1.28
CA ALA A 58 -18.64 -8.42 0.96
C ALA A 58 -19.42 -9.40 1.86
N GLY A 59 -20.75 -9.36 1.76
CA GLY A 59 -21.63 -10.21 2.58
C GLY A 59 -22.06 -9.54 3.88
N GLY A 60 -22.51 -10.35 4.83
CA GLY A 60 -22.94 -9.91 6.15
C GLY A 60 -21.79 -9.46 7.06
N PRO A 61 -22.08 -9.04 8.30
CA PRO A 61 -21.05 -8.62 9.24
C PRO A 61 -19.96 -9.67 9.50
N TRP A 62 -20.33 -10.96 9.59
CA TRP A 62 -19.39 -12.03 9.91
C TRP A 62 -18.43 -12.35 8.74
N GLU A 63 -18.96 -12.36 7.52
CA GLU A 63 -18.15 -12.56 6.31
C GLU A 63 -17.18 -11.40 6.11
N ARG A 64 -17.66 -10.17 6.32
CA ARG A 64 -16.83 -8.96 6.24
C ARG A 64 -15.73 -8.95 7.30
N ASP A 65 -16.06 -9.23 8.56
CA ASP A 65 -15.08 -9.32 9.64
C ASP A 65 -14.00 -10.37 9.33
N SER A 66 -14.41 -11.53 8.82
CA SER A 66 -13.49 -12.61 8.42
C SER A 66 -12.56 -12.21 7.27
N ALA A 67 -13.02 -11.37 6.33
CA ALA A 67 -12.23 -10.90 5.19
C ALA A 67 -11.32 -9.70 5.49
N TYR A 68 -11.58 -8.95 6.57
CA TYR A 68 -11.04 -7.61 6.81
C TYR A 68 -9.51 -7.53 6.79
N HIS A 69 -8.85 -8.61 7.23
CA HIS A 69 -7.39 -8.75 7.23
C HIS A 69 -6.87 -9.96 6.45
N GLN A 70 -7.69 -10.54 5.57
CA GLN A 70 -7.34 -11.74 4.82
C GLN A 70 -7.26 -11.53 3.31
N GLY A 71 -6.90 -10.34 2.82
CA GLY A 71 -6.71 -10.09 1.40
C GLY A 71 -7.10 -8.67 1.03
N THR A 72 -8.13 -8.16 1.72
CA THR A 72 -8.59 -6.77 1.68
C THR A 72 -7.42 -5.79 1.55
N VAL A 73 -7.51 -4.91 0.56
CA VAL A 73 -6.46 -3.94 0.26
C VAL A 73 -6.62 -2.72 1.13
N TRP A 74 -5.55 -2.31 1.78
CA TRP A 74 -5.51 -1.12 2.63
C TRP A 74 -4.88 0.04 1.87
N GLY A 75 -5.64 1.12 1.69
CA GLY A 75 -5.23 2.28 0.89
C GLY A 75 -4.03 2.99 1.47
N TRP A 76 -4.05 3.26 2.78
CA TRP A 76 -2.98 4.00 3.47
C TRP A 76 -1.61 3.34 3.39
N LEU A 77 -1.53 2.01 3.21
CA LEU A 77 -0.26 1.28 3.10
C LEU A 77 0.53 1.63 1.84
N ILE A 78 -0.06 2.35 0.88
CA ILE A 78 0.68 2.88 -0.26
C ILE A 78 1.74 3.90 0.15
N GLY A 79 1.50 4.68 1.21
CA GLY A 79 2.45 5.69 1.66
C GLY A 79 3.76 5.08 2.18
N PRO A 80 3.73 4.16 3.17
CA PRO A 80 4.91 3.44 3.63
C PRO A 80 5.61 2.67 2.50
N TYR A 81 4.83 2.11 1.56
CA TYR A 81 5.38 1.44 0.38
C TYR A 81 6.18 2.41 -0.51
N ILE A 82 5.64 3.58 -0.82
CA ILE A 82 6.34 4.60 -1.63
C ILE A 82 7.63 5.07 -0.94
N THR A 83 7.59 5.30 0.37
CA THR A 83 8.79 5.66 1.15
C THR A 83 9.87 4.58 1.02
N ALA A 84 9.52 3.31 1.22
CA ALA A 84 10.45 2.19 1.07
C ALA A 84 10.99 2.06 -0.36
N LEU A 85 10.12 2.26 -1.36
CA LEU A 85 10.45 2.23 -2.79
C LEU A 85 11.46 3.31 -3.17
N CYS A 86 11.26 4.54 -2.71
CA CYS A 86 12.17 5.65 -2.98
C CYS A 86 13.53 5.43 -2.32
N ARG A 87 13.57 4.89 -1.10
CA ARG A 87 14.84 4.54 -0.42
C ARG A 87 15.58 3.40 -1.10
N CYS A 88 14.88 2.37 -1.55
CA CYS A 88 15.50 1.20 -2.16
C CYS A 88 16.04 1.47 -3.57
N HIS A 89 15.38 2.37 -4.31
CA HIS A 89 15.59 2.55 -5.76
C HIS A 89 15.82 4.00 -6.22
N GLY A 90 15.97 4.95 -5.28
CA GLY A 90 16.28 6.35 -5.58
C GLY A 90 15.32 6.97 -6.60
N ARG A 91 15.88 7.54 -7.68
CA ARG A 91 15.12 8.20 -8.76
C ARG A 91 14.09 7.28 -9.44
N VAL A 92 14.44 6.01 -9.68
CA VAL A 92 13.50 5.04 -10.28
C VAL A 92 12.36 4.76 -9.31
N GLY A 93 12.66 4.66 -8.01
CA GLY A 93 11.65 4.52 -6.96
C GLY A 93 10.69 5.71 -6.92
N ARG A 94 11.21 6.94 -7.00
CA ARG A 94 10.39 8.17 -7.08
C ARG A 94 9.45 8.19 -8.29
N GLN A 95 9.94 7.79 -9.47
CA GLN A 95 9.10 7.71 -10.67
C GLN A 95 7.97 6.69 -10.54
N ARG A 96 8.26 5.50 -9.99
CA ARG A 96 7.24 4.49 -9.69
C ARG A 96 6.26 4.99 -8.63
N GLY A 97 6.73 5.68 -7.60
CA GLY A 97 5.91 6.31 -6.57
C GLY A 97 4.93 7.33 -7.16
N ARG A 98 5.38 8.17 -8.10
CA ARG A 98 4.51 9.08 -8.85
C ARG A 98 3.38 8.35 -9.56
N ALA A 99 3.71 7.29 -10.31
CA ALA A 99 2.71 6.51 -11.04
C ALA A 99 1.67 5.86 -10.10
N LEU A 100 2.10 5.44 -8.90
CA LEU A 100 1.19 4.89 -7.88
C LEU A 100 0.24 5.96 -7.33
N LEU A 101 0.74 7.17 -7.04
CA LEU A 101 -0.11 8.28 -6.62
C LEU A 101 -1.11 8.67 -7.71
N ASP A 102 -0.66 8.74 -8.97
CA ASP A 102 -1.51 9.04 -10.12
C ASP A 102 -2.61 7.96 -10.29
N GLY A 103 -2.35 6.72 -9.88
CA GLY A 103 -3.33 5.62 -9.84
C GLY A 103 -4.58 5.93 -9.00
N PHE A 104 -4.48 6.79 -7.98
CA PHE A 104 -5.61 7.17 -7.13
C PHE A 104 -6.51 8.27 -7.72
N VAL A 105 -6.10 8.94 -8.80
CA VAL A 105 -6.86 10.08 -9.37
C VAL A 105 -8.29 9.69 -9.75
N ALA A 106 -8.48 8.51 -10.35
CA ALA A 106 -9.80 7.99 -10.69
C ALA A 106 -10.67 7.78 -9.44
N HIS A 107 -10.09 7.25 -8.36
CA HIS A 107 -10.80 6.96 -7.10
C HIS A 107 -11.36 8.20 -6.42
N LEU A 108 -10.72 9.37 -6.59
CA LEU A 108 -11.22 10.64 -6.03
C LEU A 108 -12.61 11.03 -6.54
N ASN A 109 -13.13 10.34 -7.56
CA ASN A 109 -14.48 10.51 -8.10
C ASN A 109 -15.33 9.23 -8.06
N GLU A 110 -14.88 8.16 -7.39
CA GLU A 110 -15.57 6.85 -7.36
C GLU A 110 -16.53 6.70 -6.17
N ALA A 111 -16.02 6.66 -4.93
CA ALA A 111 -16.85 6.41 -3.74
C ALA A 111 -17.28 7.68 -3.01
N GLY A 112 -16.38 8.66 -2.92
CA GLY A 112 -16.60 9.94 -2.26
C GLY A 112 -15.74 11.00 -2.92
N LEU A 113 -16.33 12.17 -3.18
CA LEU A 113 -15.66 13.24 -3.91
C LEU A 113 -14.46 13.78 -3.13
N GLY A 114 -13.28 13.77 -3.76
CA GLY A 114 -12.06 14.35 -3.22
C GLY A 114 -11.49 13.63 -2.00
N THR A 115 -11.90 12.39 -1.74
CA THR A 115 -11.45 11.60 -0.58
C THR A 115 -11.04 10.20 -0.98
N VAL A 116 -10.40 9.49 -0.06
CA VAL A 116 -9.94 8.12 -0.25
C VAL A 116 -10.54 7.20 0.79
N SER A 117 -11.18 6.14 0.29
CA SER A 117 -11.73 5.05 1.08
C SER A 117 -10.69 4.31 1.92
N GLU A 118 -11.18 3.68 2.97
CA GLU A 118 -10.40 2.90 3.92
C GLU A 118 -9.74 1.67 3.27
N ILE A 119 -10.55 0.89 2.58
CA ILE A 119 -10.18 -0.40 2.03
C ILE A 119 -10.79 -0.60 0.64
N PHE A 120 -10.24 -1.57 -0.09
CA PHE A 120 -10.68 -1.97 -1.41
C PHE A 120 -10.74 -3.50 -1.49
N ASP A 121 -11.58 -4.02 -2.39
CA ASP A 121 -11.51 -5.42 -2.78
C ASP A 121 -10.11 -5.73 -3.35
N ALA A 122 -9.63 -6.96 -3.15
CA ALA A 122 -8.26 -7.36 -3.43
C ALA A 122 -7.99 -7.73 -4.89
N GLU A 123 -9.04 -7.77 -5.72
CA GLU A 123 -8.98 -8.11 -7.14
C GLU A 123 -9.73 -7.08 -7.99
N PRO A 124 -9.43 -6.98 -9.30
CA PRO A 124 -10.14 -6.08 -10.21
C PRO A 124 -11.68 -6.25 -10.11
N PRO A 125 -12.44 -5.15 -10.09
CA PRO A 125 -12.02 -3.76 -10.36
C PRO A 125 -11.45 -3.00 -9.15
N PHE A 126 -11.07 -3.68 -8.06
CA PHE A 126 -10.62 -3.06 -6.80
C PHE A 126 -11.65 -2.09 -6.22
N ALA A 127 -12.90 -2.55 -6.13
CA ALA A 127 -14.01 -1.72 -5.69
C ALA A 127 -13.74 -1.15 -4.28
N PRO A 128 -14.03 0.14 -4.04
CA PRO A 128 -13.88 0.75 -2.72
C PRO A 128 -14.90 0.18 -1.72
N ARG A 129 -14.45 -0.01 -0.48
CA ARG A 129 -15.17 -0.64 0.62
C ARG A 129 -14.93 0.12 1.92
N GLY A 130 -15.62 -0.30 2.99
CA GLY A 130 -15.42 0.25 4.33
C GLY A 130 -15.82 1.73 4.42
N CYS A 131 -15.10 2.48 5.26
CA CYS A 131 -15.33 3.93 5.37
C CYS A 131 -14.99 4.64 4.05
N ILE A 132 -15.93 5.44 3.55
CA ILE A 132 -15.79 6.18 2.27
C ILE A 132 -14.68 7.23 2.35
N ALA A 133 -14.55 7.91 3.50
CA ALA A 133 -13.61 9.00 3.72
C ALA A 133 -12.74 8.71 4.93
N GLN A 134 -11.51 8.24 4.70
CA GLN A 134 -10.70 7.68 5.76
C GLN A 134 -9.37 8.43 5.92
N ALA A 135 -9.15 8.94 7.14
CA ALA A 135 -8.13 9.95 7.41
C ALA A 135 -6.71 9.48 7.07
N TRP A 136 -6.32 8.27 7.49
CA TRP A 136 -4.98 7.74 7.21
C TRP A 136 -4.72 7.48 5.71
N SER A 137 -5.75 7.18 4.92
CA SER A 137 -5.60 6.88 3.49
C SER A 137 -5.30 8.17 2.73
N VAL A 138 -6.02 9.24 3.07
CA VAL A 138 -5.75 10.58 2.56
C VAL A 138 -4.39 11.09 3.04
N ALA A 139 -4.11 10.96 4.34
CA ALA A 139 -2.86 11.45 4.93
C ALA A 139 -1.63 10.79 4.32
N GLU A 140 -1.63 9.47 4.11
CA GLU A 140 -0.47 8.76 3.57
C GLU A 140 -0.19 9.05 2.09
N LEU A 141 -1.24 9.30 1.28
CA LEU A 141 -1.04 9.77 -0.10
C LEU A 141 -0.40 11.16 -0.13
N LEU A 142 -0.89 12.08 0.71
CA LEU A 142 -0.34 13.42 0.81
C LEU A 142 1.08 13.40 1.36
N ARG A 143 1.33 12.64 2.44
CA ARG A 143 2.64 12.49 3.06
C ARG A 143 3.66 11.96 2.05
N ALA A 144 3.38 10.82 1.40
CA ALA A 144 4.29 10.25 0.41
C ALA A 144 4.49 11.18 -0.81
N GLY A 145 3.43 11.89 -1.23
CA GLY A 145 3.55 12.91 -2.27
C GLY A 145 4.53 14.02 -1.87
N VAL A 146 4.37 14.59 -0.69
CA VAL A 146 5.17 15.73 -0.21
C VAL A 146 6.59 15.32 0.17
N GLU A 147 6.77 14.21 0.88
CA GLU A 147 8.05 13.80 1.44
C GLU A 147 8.92 13.02 0.45
N ASP A 148 8.32 12.10 -0.32
CA ASP A 148 9.07 11.11 -1.10
C ASP A 148 9.09 11.43 -2.61
N VAL A 149 7.97 11.88 -3.17
CA VAL A 149 7.81 12.02 -4.64
C VAL A 149 8.12 13.43 -5.14
N TYR A 150 7.55 14.47 -4.50
CA TYR A 150 7.69 15.88 -4.91
C TYR A 150 8.58 16.72 -4.01
N GLY A 151 8.94 16.19 -2.84
CA GLY A 151 9.83 16.85 -1.89
C GLY A 151 11.20 17.11 -2.53
N LYS A 152 11.83 18.23 -2.15
CA LYS A 152 13.13 18.69 -2.68
C LYS A 152 14.35 17.82 -2.28
N GLY A 153 14.14 16.58 -1.84
CA GLY A 153 15.20 15.71 -1.31
C GLY A 153 16.04 14.96 -2.36
N GLY A 154 16.42 15.59 -3.47
CA GLY A 154 17.26 14.88 -4.45
C GLY A 154 17.63 15.65 -5.72
N GLU A 155 17.92 16.94 -5.61
CA GLU A 155 18.71 17.67 -6.62
C GLU A 155 20.24 17.46 -6.42
N ASP A 156 20.68 16.70 -5.42
CA ASP A 156 22.10 16.52 -5.07
C ASP A 156 22.70 15.12 -5.33
N ASP A 157 22.02 14.24 -6.07
CA ASP A 157 22.65 12.99 -6.54
C ASP A 157 23.03 13.12 -8.02
N VAL A 158 24.21 13.71 -8.23
CA VAL A 158 24.98 13.77 -9.49
C VAL A 158 25.28 12.36 -10.00
#